data_AF-A0A1J0R908-F1
#
_entry.id   AF-A0A1J0R908-F1
#
_cell.length_a   1.000
_cell.length_b   1.000
_cell.length_c   1.000
_cell.angle_alpha   90.00
_cell.angle_beta   90.00
_cell.angle_gamma   90.00
#
_symmetry.space_group_name_H-M   'P 1'
#
loop_
_entity.id
_entity.type
_entity.pdbx_description
1 polymer ?
#
loop_
_entity_poly.entity_id
_entity_poly.type
_entity_poly.pdbx_seq_one_letter_code
_entity_poly.pdbx_strand_id
1 'polypeptide(L)'
;LKATEVKKHINAVRSTAYLKGRLDEYLKMLEQIKGTNNACLIDTTASDSGATRRADNLGSVQYAIKLSDIEQKDRTIKALTEEGFTNLQHAGNIGAEIQPTDGTNKCRLMLATQTDGLAHTNALATGITTMAGYLQLKTTATIASLASENNLKLTPSGDTKAWVGAYKHAGQTNFKTRSDYGNETTELHERDTLIAATKETIKQVEGNQPLTTAAQVTAYFGGKEPNKPDVFLNLVDKDKIPKGIAWLQDDTFIGQITNTEQLNQILSYYVYHASLDYSALRKKLEIKQRKKIQKR
;
A
#
# COMPACT_ATOMS: atom_id res chain seq x y z
N LEU A 1 -6.05 6.65 -9.09
CA LEU A 1 -5.78 5.30 -8.52
C LEU A 1 -6.97 4.38 -8.81
N LYS A 2 -6.75 3.12 -9.23
CA LYS A 2 -7.84 2.14 -9.32
C LYS A 2 -8.34 1.79 -7.91
N ALA A 3 -9.65 1.67 -7.71
CA ALA A 3 -10.25 1.37 -6.39
C ALA A 3 -9.65 0.12 -5.72
N THR A 4 -9.22 -0.86 -6.52
CA THR A 4 -8.54 -2.08 -6.06
C THR A 4 -7.21 -1.80 -5.36
N GLU A 5 -6.42 -0.83 -5.83
CA GLU A 5 -5.13 -0.49 -5.20
C GLU A 5 -5.33 0.23 -3.87
N VAL A 6 -6.27 1.17 -3.81
CA VAL A 6 -6.65 1.84 -2.56
C VAL A 6 -7.10 0.81 -1.51
N LYS A 7 -7.92 -0.16 -1.92
CA LYS A 7 -8.37 -1.25 -1.05
C LYS A 7 -7.22 -2.11 -0.51
N LYS A 8 -6.18 -2.38 -1.32
CA LYS A 8 -4.98 -3.11 -0.86
C LYS A 8 -4.28 -2.35 0.27
N HIS A 9 -4.03 -1.05 0.09
CA HIS A 9 -3.38 -0.23 1.11
C HIS A 9 -4.20 -0.16 2.41
N ILE A 10 -5.52 0.08 2.31
CA ILE A 10 -6.40 0.11 3.49
C ILE A 10 -6.39 -1.24 4.22
N ASN A 11 -6.47 -2.35 3.50
CA ASN A 11 -6.45 -3.68 4.10
C ASN A 11 -5.13 -3.97 4.81
N ALA A 12 -4.00 -3.51 4.26
CA ALA A 12 -2.69 -3.67 4.86
C ALA A 12 -2.56 -2.87 6.16
N VAL A 13 -2.97 -1.58 6.13
CA VAL A 13 -2.93 -0.71 7.31
C VAL A 13 -3.82 -1.26 8.41
N ARG A 14 -5.09 -1.58 8.10
CA ARG A 14 -6.04 -2.04 9.12
C ARG A 14 -5.62 -3.38 9.74
N SER A 15 -5.10 -4.33 8.96
CA SER A 15 -4.74 -5.65 9.48
C SER A 15 -3.51 -5.61 10.36
N THR A 16 -2.49 -4.83 9.95
CA THR A 16 -1.26 -4.64 10.72
C THR A 16 -1.49 -3.80 11.97
N ALA A 17 -2.29 -2.73 11.90
CA ALA A 17 -2.64 -1.92 13.06
C ALA A 17 -3.49 -2.71 14.07
N TYR A 18 -4.47 -3.49 13.61
CA TYR A 18 -5.27 -4.36 14.48
C TYR A 18 -4.39 -5.40 15.19
N LEU A 19 -3.51 -6.08 14.45
CA LEU A 19 -2.58 -7.03 15.04
C LEU A 19 -1.64 -6.36 16.04
N LYS A 20 -1.04 -5.21 15.68
CA LYS A 20 -0.15 -4.45 16.58
C LYS A 20 -0.87 -4.10 17.88
N GLY A 21 -2.11 -3.61 17.83
CA GLY A 21 -2.89 -3.30 19.03
C GLY A 21 -3.09 -4.51 19.94
N ARG A 22 -3.37 -5.69 19.37
CA ARG A 22 -3.52 -6.95 20.15
C ARG A 22 -2.21 -7.40 20.80
N LEU A 23 -1.07 -7.12 20.18
CA LEU A 23 0.26 -7.43 20.73
C LEU A 23 0.66 -6.42 21.80
N ASP A 24 0.54 -5.14 21.49
CA ASP A 24 0.87 -4.02 22.35
C ASP A 24 0.10 -4.10 23.68
N GLU A 25 -1.20 -4.39 23.64
CA GLU A 25 -2.03 -4.51 24.85
C GLU A 25 -1.53 -5.62 25.78
N TYR A 26 -1.32 -6.82 25.25
CA TYR A 26 -0.92 -7.95 26.07
C TYR A 26 0.51 -7.79 26.61
N LEU A 27 1.44 -7.34 25.76
CA LEU A 27 2.81 -7.06 26.19
C LEU A 27 2.86 -5.90 27.20
N LYS A 28 2.01 -4.88 27.09
CA LYS A 28 1.90 -3.82 28.10
C LYS A 28 1.47 -4.39 29.45
N MET A 29 0.47 -5.28 29.45
CA MET A 29 0.02 -5.95 30.67
C MET A 29 1.14 -6.78 31.30
N LEU A 30 1.90 -7.54 30.50
CA LEU A 30 3.07 -8.28 31.00
C LEU A 30 4.15 -7.35 31.57
N GLU A 31 4.43 -6.23 30.91
CA GLU A 31 5.40 -5.23 31.40
C GLU A 31 5.02 -4.69 32.78
N GLN A 32 3.73 -4.48 33.02
CA GLN A 32 3.23 -3.91 34.28
C GLN A 32 3.25 -4.90 35.45
N ILE A 33 3.37 -6.20 35.18
CA ILE A 33 3.46 -7.23 36.23
C ILE A 33 4.92 -7.38 36.63
N LYS A 34 5.32 -6.47 37.52
CA LYS A 34 6.65 -6.41 38.11
C LYS A 34 6.57 -6.03 39.59
N GLY A 35 7.27 -6.77 40.45
CA GLY A 35 7.35 -6.52 41.89
C GLY A 35 8.26 -7.51 42.61
N THR A 36 8.22 -7.54 43.94
CA THR A 36 8.95 -8.54 44.75
C THR A 36 8.42 -9.93 44.40
N ASN A 37 9.23 -10.76 43.74
CA ASN A 37 8.90 -12.12 43.25
C ASN A 37 7.91 -12.18 42.07
N ASN A 38 7.69 -11.08 41.36
CA ASN A 38 6.82 -11.05 40.18
C ASN A 38 7.54 -10.36 39.03
N ALA A 39 7.67 -11.04 37.89
CA ALA A 39 8.17 -10.45 36.66
C ALA A 39 7.69 -11.28 35.47
N CYS A 40 7.02 -10.65 34.52
CA CYS A 40 6.50 -11.31 33.32
C CYS A 40 7.35 -11.08 32.06
N LEU A 41 8.06 -9.95 31.97
CA LEU A 41 9.05 -9.69 30.93
C LEU A 41 10.41 -9.61 31.60
N ILE A 42 11.30 -10.54 31.27
CA ILE A 42 12.63 -10.73 31.86
C ILE A 42 13.66 -10.91 30.74
N ASP A 43 14.94 -10.83 31.06
CA ASP A 43 16.01 -10.91 30.06
C ASP A 43 16.39 -12.37 29.76
N THR A 44 16.84 -13.12 30.77
CA THR A 44 17.35 -14.49 30.56
C THR A 44 16.85 -15.49 31.60
N THR A 45 16.83 -15.15 32.89
CA THR A 45 16.55 -16.10 33.98
C THR A 45 15.34 -15.69 34.82
N ALA A 46 14.68 -16.67 35.46
CA ALA A 46 13.54 -16.43 36.35
C ALA A 46 13.90 -15.64 37.63
N SER A 47 15.19 -15.36 37.88
CA SER A 47 15.63 -14.51 38.98
C SER A 47 15.93 -13.07 38.53
N ASP A 48 15.94 -12.80 37.23
CA ASP A 48 16.21 -11.48 36.69
C ASP A 48 15.10 -10.52 37.07
N SER A 49 15.46 -9.29 37.42
CA SER A 49 14.47 -8.24 37.60
C SER A 49 13.68 -8.03 36.31
N GLY A 50 12.37 -7.79 36.42
CA GLY A 50 11.56 -7.48 35.24
C GLY A 50 12.15 -6.33 34.41
N ALA A 51 12.07 -6.42 33.09
CA ALA A 51 12.64 -5.47 32.16
C ALA A 51 12.20 -4.04 32.48
N THR A 52 13.11 -3.08 32.32
CA THR A 52 12.86 -1.68 32.69
C THR A 52 12.61 -0.84 31.46
N ARG A 53 11.48 -0.12 31.43
CA ARG A 53 11.15 0.81 30.35
C ARG A 53 12.00 2.09 30.45
N ARG A 54 12.57 2.50 29.33
CA ARG A 54 13.25 3.80 29.15
C ARG A 54 12.81 4.38 27.82
N ALA A 55 11.90 5.36 27.88
CA ALA A 55 11.21 5.89 26.70
C ALA A 55 10.60 4.77 25.82
N ASP A 56 11.00 4.70 24.56
CA ASP A 56 10.53 3.72 23.59
C ASP A 56 11.28 2.37 23.67
N ASN A 57 12.11 2.14 24.69
CA ASN A 57 12.83 0.88 24.87
C ASN A 57 12.32 0.13 26.11
N LEU A 58 12.37 -1.20 26.03
CA LEU A 58 12.20 -2.10 27.17
C LEU A 58 13.48 -2.91 27.31
N GLY A 59 14.28 -2.62 28.35
CA GLY A 59 15.67 -3.09 28.41
C GLY A 59 16.49 -2.55 27.24
N SER A 60 17.17 -3.43 26.51
CA SER A 60 17.93 -3.12 25.29
C SER A 60 17.09 -3.16 24.01
N VAL A 61 15.84 -3.63 24.08
CA VAL A 61 14.99 -3.82 22.91
C VAL A 61 14.18 -2.57 22.62
N GLN A 62 14.22 -2.08 21.38
CA GLN A 62 13.34 -1.02 20.90
C GLN A 62 11.90 -1.54 20.87
N TYR A 63 11.06 -1.01 21.74
CA TYR A 63 9.69 -1.46 21.95
C TYR A 63 8.75 -0.30 22.35
N ALA A 64 8.26 0.38 21.33
CA ALA A 64 7.29 1.46 21.45
C ALA A 64 5.84 0.93 21.44
N ILE A 65 5.16 1.01 22.58
CA ILE A 65 3.73 0.67 22.76
C ILE A 65 2.87 1.86 22.35
N LYS A 66 2.94 2.20 21.07
CA LYS A 66 2.15 3.26 20.45
C LYS A 66 2.04 3.00 18.96
N LEU A 67 0.95 3.49 18.36
CA LEU A 67 0.87 3.64 16.92
C LEU A 67 1.52 4.98 16.56
N SER A 68 2.44 4.98 15.59
CA SER A 68 3.00 6.22 15.05
C SER A 68 2.00 6.90 14.13
N ASP A 69 2.16 8.21 13.95
CA ASP A 69 1.41 8.96 12.94
C ASP A 69 1.67 8.41 11.54
N ILE A 70 0.67 8.51 10.67
CA ILE A 70 0.79 8.08 9.28
C ILE A 70 1.59 9.13 8.53
N GLU A 71 2.81 8.75 8.15
CA GLU A 71 3.70 9.56 7.34
C GLU A 71 4.03 8.85 6.02
N GLN A 72 4.33 9.64 4.99
CA GLN A 72 4.85 9.08 3.74
C GLN A 72 6.28 8.59 3.97
N LYS A 73 6.48 7.27 3.89
CA LYS A 73 7.78 6.64 4.05
C LYS A 73 7.90 5.41 3.16
N ASP A 74 9.12 5.15 2.69
CA ASP A 74 9.42 3.90 2.01
C ASP A 74 9.31 2.72 3.00
N ARG A 75 8.59 1.69 2.56
CA ARG A 75 8.38 0.49 3.37
C ARG A 75 9.70 -0.25 3.52
N THR A 76 10.20 -0.40 4.75
CA THR A 76 11.28 -1.34 5.05
C THR A 76 10.69 -2.65 5.56
N ILE A 77 10.87 -3.73 4.78
CA ILE A 77 10.38 -5.07 5.14
C ILE A 77 11.40 -5.70 6.11
N LYS A 78 11.13 -5.64 7.42
CA LYS A 78 12.01 -6.24 8.45
C LYS A 78 11.45 -7.52 9.04
N ALA A 79 10.36 -7.42 9.82
CA ALA A 79 9.80 -8.52 10.62
C ALA A 79 8.59 -9.22 9.98
N LEU A 80 8.06 -8.67 8.88
CA LEU A 80 6.96 -9.26 8.11
C LEU A 80 7.31 -9.19 6.63
N THR A 81 7.80 -10.29 6.08
CA THR A 81 8.24 -10.48 4.70
C THR A 81 7.19 -11.21 3.87
N GLU A 82 7.47 -11.39 2.58
CA GLU A 82 6.69 -12.28 1.70
C GLU A 82 6.73 -13.73 2.18
N GLU A 83 7.81 -14.13 2.86
CA GLU A 83 7.97 -15.45 3.44
C GLU A 83 7.28 -15.59 4.79
N GLY A 84 6.97 -14.51 5.52
CA GLY A 84 6.28 -14.60 6.81
C GLY A 84 6.83 -13.69 7.89
N PHE A 85 6.65 -14.10 9.15
CA PHE A 85 7.11 -13.34 10.31
C PHE A 85 8.55 -13.76 10.69
N THR A 86 9.51 -13.04 10.15
CA THR A 86 10.94 -13.26 10.42
C THR A 86 11.25 -12.81 11.85
N ASN A 87 11.85 -13.70 12.66
CA ASN A 87 12.19 -13.53 14.08
C ASN A 87 11.10 -13.83 15.13
N LEU A 88 9.91 -14.31 14.73
CA LEU A 88 9.04 -14.94 15.72
C LEU A 88 9.59 -16.32 16.08
N GLN A 89 9.44 -16.68 17.35
CA GLN A 89 9.67 -18.04 17.82
C GLN A 89 8.41 -18.87 17.51
N HIS A 90 8.58 -20.14 17.19
CA HIS A 90 7.47 -21.01 16.80
C HIS A 90 7.55 -22.33 17.58
N ALA A 91 6.42 -23.04 17.67
CA ALA A 91 6.39 -24.35 18.31
C ALA A 91 7.45 -25.31 17.73
N GLY A 92 8.14 -26.04 18.61
CA GLY A 92 9.09 -27.09 18.21
C GLY A 92 9.86 -27.71 19.38
N ASN A 93 10.28 -26.90 20.36
CA ASN A 93 10.85 -27.34 21.64
C ASN A 93 10.69 -26.22 22.65
N ILE A 94 9.53 -26.18 23.28
CA ILE A 94 9.20 -25.13 24.23
C ILE A 94 9.83 -25.54 25.56
N GLY A 95 10.75 -24.73 26.07
CA GLY A 95 11.50 -24.98 27.30
C GLY A 95 11.94 -23.66 27.91
N ALA A 96 13.17 -23.62 28.43
CA ALA A 96 13.74 -22.43 29.08
C ALA A 96 13.81 -21.18 28.17
N GLU A 97 13.68 -21.34 26.85
CA GLU A 97 13.83 -20.28 25.84
C GLU A 97 12.68 -19.27 25.80
N ILE A 98 11.47 -19.65 26.23
CA ILE A 98 10.31 -18.73 26.30
C ILE A 98 9.88 -18.44 27.74
N GLN A 99 10.16 -19.36 28.65
CA GLN A 99 9.92 -19.26 30.07
C GLN A 99 11.07 -20.02 30.74
N PRO A 100 12.00 -19.33 31.42
CA PRO A 100 13.11 -20.00 32.06
C PRO A 100 12.62 -20.97 33.13
N THR A 101 13.46 -21.94 33.46
CA THR A 101 13.25 -22.84 34.61
C THR A 101 12.97 -22.04 35.87
N ASP A 102 12.15 -22.60 36.77
CA ASP A 102 11.67 -21.95 37.98
C ASP A 102 12.73 -21.17 38.75
N GLY A 103 12.36 -19.95 39.17
CA GLY A 103 13.16 -19.07 40.01
C GLY A 103 12.30 -18.23 40.93
N THR A 104 12.85 -17.11 41.43
CA THR A 104 12.20 -16.25 42.41
C THR A 104 11.05 -15.44 41.83
N ASN A 105 11.16 -14.99 40.57
CA ASN A 105 10.09 -14.27 39.90
C ASN A 105 9.12 -15.23 39.22
N LYS A 106 7.83 -14.97 39.42
CA LYS A 106 6.74 -15.71 38.78
C LYS A 106 5.94 -14.79 37.85
N CYS A 107 5.35 -15.40 36.82
CA CYS A 107 4.38 -14.75 35.93
C CYS A 107 3.14 -15.62 35.79
N ARG A 108 2.17 -15.40 36.68
CA ARG A 108 0.90 -16.16 36.69
C ARG A 108 0.08 -15.98 35.42
N LEU A 109 0.29 -14.90 34.66
CA LEU A 109 -0.38 -14.67 33.37
C LEU A 109 0.11 -15.53 32.22
N MET A 110 1.04 -16.46 32.45
CA MET A 110 1.52 -17.35 31.38
C MET A 110 0.91 -18.75 31.45
N LEU A 111 0.14 -19.08 32.49
CA LEU A 111 -0.47 -20.40 32.67
C LEU A 111 -1.94 -20.28 33.09
N ALA A 112 -2.76 -21.25 32.70
CA ALA A 112 -4.16 -21.35 33.09
C ALA A 112 -4.39 -22.38 34.22
N THR A 113 -3.32 -22.71 34.96
CA THR A 113 -3.31 -23.63 36.11
C THR A 113 -3.60 -22.88 37.41
N GLN A 114 -3.97 -23.62 38.45
CA GLN A 114 -4.23 -23.08 39.79
C GLN A 114 -2.97 -22.88 40.65
N THR A 115 -1.92 -23.69 40.41
CA THR A 115 -0.71 -23.65 41.24
C THR A 115 0.14 -22.45 40.87
N ASP A 116 0.53 -22.38 39.59
CA ASP A 116 1.52 -21.44 39.08
C ASP A 116 0.93 -20.43 38.07
N GLY A 117 -0.37 -20.57 37.77
CA GLY A 117 -1.08 -19.77 36.78
C GLY A 117 -2.06 -18.76 37.38
N LEU A 118 -2.90 -18.25 36.48
CA LEU A 118 -3.92 -17.21 36.73
C LEU A 118 -5.10 -17.75 37.55
N ALA A 119 -5.37 -19.05 37.49
CA ALA A 119 -6.57 -19.62 38.07
C ALA A 119 -6.46 -19.70 39.60
N HIS A 120 -7.59 -19.59 40.29
CA HIS A 120 -7.68 -19.77 41.73
C HIS A 120 -8.46 -21.05 42.04
N THR A 121 -7.97 -21.84 43.00
CA THR A 121 -8.54 -23.13 43.45
C THR A 121 -8.50 -24.26 42.43
N ASN A 122 -8.96 -24.05 41.20
CA ASN A 122 -8.97 -25.03 40.12
C ASN A 122 -8.39 -24.42 38.84
N ALA A 123 -7.78 -25.24 37.98
CA ALA A 123 -7.41 -24.80 36.64
C ALA A 123 -8.63 -24.26 35.90
N LEU A 124 -8.40 -23.38 34.93
CA LEU A 124 -9.48 -22.93 34.06
C LEU A 124 -10.04 -24.11 33.27
N ALA A 125 -11.33 -24.06 32.92
CA ALA A 125 -11.99 -25.12 32.16
C ALA A 125 -11.37 -25.31 30.77
N THR A 126 -10.85 -24.22 30.17
CA THR A 126 -10.14 -24.22 28.90
C THR A 126 -8.90 -23.35 29.00
N GLY A 127 -7.93 -23.60 28.12
CA GLY A 127 -6.79 -22.70 27.95
C GLY A 127 -7.23 -21.30 27.48
N ILE A 128 -6.32 -20.34 27.58
CA ILE A 128 -6.53 -18.97 27.09
C ILE A 128 -5.61 -18.75 25.89
N THR A 129 -6.12 -18.13 24.83
CA THR A 129 -5.32 -17.67 23.70
C THR A 129 -5.15 -16.16 23.75
N THR A 130 -3.90 -15.70 23.69
CA THR A 130 -3.52 -14.28 23.80
C THR A 130 -2.63 -13.89 22.63
N MET A 131 -2.26 -12.61 22.52
CA MET A 131 -1.51 -12.08 21.37
C MET A 131 -2.14 -12.48 20.02
N ALA A 132 -3.47 -12.34 19.93
CA ALA A 132 -4.27 -12.80 18.80
C ALA A 132 -4.01 -14.26 18.39
N GLY A 133 -4.00 -15.17 19.37
CA GLY A 133 -3.86 -16.62 19.12
C GLY A 133 -2.42 -17.13 19.02
N TYR A 134 -1.42 -16.25 19.11
CA TYR A 134 -0.01 -16.65 19.06
C TYR A 134 0.44 -17.34 20.35
N LEU A 135 0.08 -16.81 21.52
CA LEU A 135 0.44 -17.40 22.81
C LEU A 135 -0.76 -18.17 23.37
N GLN A 136 -0.53 -19.39 23.87
CA GLN A 136 -1.56 -20.26 24.40
C GLN A 136 -1.21 -20.69 25.82
N LEU A 137 -2.02 -20.26 26.78
CA LEU A 137 -1.92 -20.63 28.18
C LEU A 137 -2.66 -21.95 28.37
N LYS A 138 -1.98 -22.97 28.90
CA LYS A 138 -2.54 -24.32 29.06
C LYS A 138 -3.02 -24.55 30.49
N THR A 139 -3.97 -25.47 30.65
CA THR A 139 -4.60 -25.81 31.94
C THR A 139 -3.87 -26.91 32.70
N THR A 140 -2.94 -27.61 32.05
CA THR A 140 -2.17 -28.73 32.62
C THR A 140 -0.67 -28.65 32.35
N ALA A 141 -0.21 -27.70 31.53
CA ALA A 141 1.22 -27.57 31.22
C ALA A 141 1.94 -26.70 32.26
N THR A 142 3.24 -26.92 32.38
CA THR A 142 4.14 -26.09 33.19
C THR A 142 4.65 -24.86 32.43
N ILE A 143 4.46 -24.82 31.10
CA ILE A 143 4.83 -23.69 30.24
C ILE A 143 3.74 -23.41 29.20
N ALA A 144 3.63 -22.15 28.78
CA ALA A 144 2.78 -21.72 27.67
C ALA A 144 3.27 -22.31 26.35
N SER A 145 2.43 -22.33 25.31
CA SER A 145 2.84 -22.72 23.97
C SER A 145 2.66 -21.60 22.95
N LEU A 146 3.51 -21.59 21.92
CA LEU A 146 3.41 -20.67 20.79
C LEU A 146 2.68 -21.34 19.62
N ALA A 147 2.01 -20.55 18.78
CA ALA A 147 1.44 -21.02 17.54
C ALA A 147 2.54 -21.44 16.55
N SER A 148 2.25 -22.43 15.70
CA SER A 148 3.14 -22.77 14.58
C SER A 148 3.12 -21.68 13.52
N GLU A 149 4.19 -21.58 12.74
CA GLU A 149 4.30 -20.61 11.64
C GLU A 149 3.14 -20.74 10.64
N ASN A 150 2.75 -21.99 10.33
CA ASN A 150 1.63 -22.28 9.43
C ASN A 150 0.30 -21.69 9.92
N ASN A 151 0.06 -21.67 11.23
CA ASN A 151 -1.16 -21.08 11.80
C ASN A 151 -1.16 -19.55 11.74
N LEU A 152 0.01 -18.92 11.59
CA LEU A 152 0.15 -17.47 11.43
C LEU A 152 0.06 -17.03 9.95
N LYS A 153 0.25 -17.95 9.00
CA LYS A 153 0.34 -17.64 7.56
C LYS A 153 -0.78 -18.22 6.69
N LEU A 154 -1.08 -19.52 6.85
CA LEU A 154 -1.83 -20.29 5.85
C LEU A 154 -3.21 -20.71 6.35
N THR A 155 -3.28 -21.22 7.57
CA THR A 155 -4.50 -21.83 8.11
C THR A 155 -4.98 -21.02 9.31
N PRO A 156 -5.83 -19.99 9.11
CA PRO A 156 -6.36 -19.23 10.24
C PRO A 156 -7.24 -20.16 11.07
N SER A 157 -6.83 -20.44 12.30
CA SER A 157 -7.80 -20.80 13.33
C SER A 157 -8.67 -19.58 13.62
N GLY A 158 -9.82 -19.74 14.30
CA GLY A 158 -10.61 -18.60 14.74
C GLY A 158 -9.77 -17.50 15.42
N ASP A 159 -8.75 -17.94 16.17
CA ASP A 159 -7.92 -17.10 17.03
C ASP A 159 -6.77 -16.41 16.29
N THR A 160 -6.13 -17.07 15.30
CA THR A 160 -4.95 -16.52 14.58
C THR A 160 -5.30 -15.68 13.35
N LYS A 161 -6.58 -15.39 13.09
CA LYS A 161 -7.05 -14.58 11.94
C LYS A 161 -6.33 -13.25 11.78
N ALA A 162 -5.97 -12.58 12.88
CA ALA A 162 -5.28 -11.30 12.82
C ALA A 162 -3.88 -11.42 12.20
N TRP A 163 -3.14 -12.47 12.55
CA TRP A 163 -1.82 -12.78 11.99
C TRP A 163 -1.91 -13.09 10.50
N VAL A 164 -2.81 -14.00 10.12
CA VAL A 164 -3.03 -14.36 8.71
C VAL A 164 -3.47 -13.16 7.89
N GLY A 165 -4.33 -12.30 8.45
CA GLY A 165 -4.76 -11.07 7.80
C GLY A 165 -3.61 -10.08 7.58
N ALA A 166 -2.73 -9.90 8.57
CA ALA A 166 -1.54 -9.06 8.43
C ALA A 166 -0.58 -9.64 7.38
N TYR A 167 -0.32 -10.94 7.43
CA TYR A 167 0.53 -11.61 6.45
C TYR A 167 -0.02 -11.49 5.02
N LYS A 168 -1.28 -11.84 4.80
CA LYS A 168 -1.90 -11.77 3.48
C LYS A 168 -1.95 -10.34 2.90
N HIS A 169 -2.31 -9.36 3.72
CA HIS A 169 -2.55 -8.00 3.23
C HIS A 169 -1.33 -7.08 3.27
N ALA A 170 -0.33 -7.36 4.10
CA ALA A 170 0.90 -6.57 4.15
C ALA A 170 2.12 -7.39 3.69
N GLY A 171 2.29 -8.61 4.20
CA GLY A 171 3.40 -9.49 3.82
C GLY A 171 3.40 -9.88 2.34
N GLN A 172 2.29 -10.45 1.85
CA GLN A 172 2.17 -11.00 0.49
C GLN A 172 1.65 -10.01 -0.57
N THR A 173 1.27 -8.80 -0.17
CA THR A 173 0.71 -7.84 -1.12
C THR A 173 1.84 -7.10 -1.83
N ASN A 174 1.92 -7.30 -3.15
CA ASN A 174 2.73 -6.46 -4.01
C ASN A 174 2.01 -5.11 -4.23
N PHE A 175 2.53 -4.07 -3.60
CA PHE A 175 2.01 -2.72 -3.73
C PHE A 175 2.59 -2.06 -4.96
N LYS A 176 1.72 -1.43 -5.74
CA LYS A 176 2.19 -0.56 -6.80
C LYS A 176 3.01 0.59 -6.22
N THR A 177 4.19 0.76 -6.76
CA THR A 177 5.11 1.87 -6.53
C THR A 177 4.82 3.01 -7.50
N ARG A 178 5.50 4.14 -7.35
CA ARG A 178 5.36 5.28 -8.27
C ARG A 178 5.68 4.89 -9.71
N SER A 179 6.65 4.00 -9.95
CA SER A 179 7.00 3.54 -11.30
C SER A 179 5.89 2.73 -11.94
N ASP A 180 5.04 2.03 -11.17
CA ASP A 180 3.90 1.27 -11.69
C ASP A 180 2.75 2.14 -12.21
N TYR A 181 2.87 3.46 -12.03
CA TYR A 181 1.97 4.47 -12.59
C TYR A 181 2.67 5.38 -13.60
N GLY A 182 3.91 5.03 -13.98
CA GLY A 182 4.66 5.75 -15.01
C GLY A 182 4.18 5.45 -16.43
N ASN A 183 4.72 6.20 -17.39
CA ASN A 183 4.50 5.95 -18.80
C ASN A 183 5.17 4.64 -19.23
N GLU A 184 4.62 3.98 -20.25
CA GLU A 184 5.29 2.85 -20.91
C GLU A 184 6.63 3.30 -21.51
N THR A 185 7.71 2.55 -21.28
CA THR A 185 9.07 2.90 -21.70
C THR A 185 9.63 1.99 -22.80
N THR A 186 8.90 0.95 -23.20
CA THR A 186 9.28 0.00 -24.26
C THR A 186 9.32 0.68 -25.65
N GLU A 187 9.74 -0.04 -26.69
CA GLU A 187 9.66 0.46 -28.06
C GLU A 187 8.19 0.79 -28.40
N LEU A 188 7.95 1.86 -29.16
CA LEU A 188 6.60 2.40 -29.39
C LEU A 188 5.62 1.36 -29.95
N HIS A 189 6.14 0.44 -30.77
CA HIS A 189 5.37 -0.58 -31.45
C HIS A 189 4.99 -1.78 -30.54
N GLU A 190 5.49 -1.81 -29.30
CA GLU A 190 5.20 -2.79 -28.25
C GLU A 190 4.34 -2.19 -27.12
N ARG A 191 3.99 -0.90 -27.23
CA ARG A 191 3.21 -0.17 -26.24
C ARG A 191 1.73 -0.42 -26.48
N ASP A 192 1.18 -1.41 -25.77
CA ASP A 192 -0.22 -1.82 -25.90
C ASP A 192 -1.20 -0.64 -25.78
N THR A 193 -0.94 0.27 -24.84
CA THR A 193 -1.79 1.46 -24.65
C THR A 193 -1.75 2.38 -25.87
N LEU A 194 -0.57 2.61 -26.43
CA LEU A 194 -0.38 3.44 -27.63
C LEU A 194 -1.04 2.81 -28.86
N ILE A 195 -0.84 1.51 -29.08
CA ILE A 195 -1.45 0.77 -30.19
C ILE A 195 -2.98 0.84 -30.11
N ALA A 196 -3.54 0.61 -28.92
CA ALA A 196 -4.98 0.70 -28.69
C ALA A 196 -5.53 2.11 -28.95
N ALA A 197 -4.83 3.17 -28.50
CA ALA A 197 -5.22 4.55 -28.73
C ALA A 197 -5.19 4.92 -30.23
N THR A 198 -4.15 4.51 -30.95
CA THR A 198 -4.06 4.69 -32.41
C THR A 198 -5.21 3.98 -33.13
N LYS A 199 -5.54 2.75 -32.71
CA LYS A 199 -6.68 1.98 -33.25
C LYS A 199 -8.01 2.72 -33.14
N GLU A 200 -8.34 3.21 -31.95
CA GLU A 200 -9.61 3.91 -31.73
C GLU A 200 -9.67 5.26 -32.44
N THR A 201 -8.54 5.97 -32.54
CA THR A 201 -8.48 7.25 -33.28
C THR A 201 -8.73 7.04 -34.77
N ILE A 202 -8.09 6.04 -35.39
CA ILE A 202 -8.25 5.77 -36.82
C ILE A 202 -9.66 5.27 -37.15
N LYS A 203 -10.26 4.42 -36.30
CA LYS A 203 -11.67 3.99 -36.46
C LYS A 203 -12.62 5.17 -36.62
N GLN A 204 -12.40 6.24 -35.85
CA GLN A 204 -13.24 7.44 -35.91
C GLN A 204 -13.07 8.24 -37.22
N VAL A 205 -11.92 8.11 -37.88
CA VAL A 205 -11.58 8.86 -39.10
C VAL A 205 -11.88 8.06 -40.37
N GLU A 206 -11.60 6.77 -40.39
CA GLU A 206 -11.62 5.92 -41.61
C GLU A 206 -12.74 4.86 -41.61
N GLY A 207 -13.54 4.78 -40.54
CA GLY A 207 -14.61 3.77 -40.39
C GLY A 207 -14.12 2.39 -39.94
N ASN A 208 -14.91 1.34 -40.18
CA ASN A 208 -14.72 -0.02 -39.65
C ASN A 208 -13.53 -0.81 -40.27
N GLN A 209 -12.52 -0.14 -40.84
CA GLN A 209 -11.30 -0.77 -41.33
C GLN A 209 -10.10 -0.42 -40.42
N PRO A 210 -9.78 -1.22 -39.38
CA PRO A 210 -8.50 -1.07 -38.71
C PRO A 210 -7.82 -2.43 -38.58
N LEU A 211 -6.90 -2.71 -39.51
CA LEU A 211 -5.70 -3.49 -39.20
C LEU A 211 -4.64 -2.53 -38.68
N THR A 212 -4.93 -1.87 -37.57
CA THR A 212 -3.91 -1.03 -36.92
C THR A 212 -2.91 -1.93 -36.22
N THR A 213 -1.69 -1.94 -36.72
CA THR A 213 -0.59 -2.77 -36.25
C THR A 213 0.53 -1.89 -35.69
N ALA A 214 1.45 -2.51 -34.97
CA ALA A 214 2.77 -1.99 -34.64
C ALA A 214 3.44 -1.15 -35.76
N ALA A 215 3.24 -1.53 -37.03
CA ALA A 215 3.79 -0.83 -38.18
C ALA A 215 3.23 0.58 -38.38
N GLN A 216 1.95 0.82 -38.08
CA GLN A 216 1.35 2.14 -38.23
C GLN A 216 1.80 3.12 -37.15
N VAL A 217 1.93 2.65 -35.90
CA VAL A 217 2.54 3.45 -34.82
C VAL A 217 3.95 3.89 -35.25
N THR A 218 4.74 2.95 -35.79
CA THR A 218 6.07 3.23 -36.31
C THR A 218 6.05 4.27 -37.44
N ALA A 219 5.07 4.21 -38.34
CA ALA A 219 4.93 5.15 -39.45
C ALA A 219 4.60 6.58 -38.95
N TYR A 220 3.70 6.76 -37.98
CA TYR A 220 3.34 8.08 -37.46
C TYR A 220 4.50 8.78 -36.75
N PHE A 221 5.25 8.04 -35.95
CA PHE A 221 6.38 8.59 -35.19
C PHE A 221 7.70 8.58 -35.97
N GLY A 222 7.72 8.05 -37.21
CA GLY A 222 8.93 7.97 -38.04
C GLY A 222 10.01 7.06 -37.45
N GLY A 223 9.61 6.01 -36.74
CA GLY A 223 10.49 5.06 -36.06
C GLY A 223 9.82 4.35 -34.89
N LYS A 224 10.52 3.36 -34.32
CA LYS A 224 10.03 2.51 -33.21
C LYS A 224 10.66 2.87 -31.87
N GLU A 225 11.65 3.73 -31.87
CA GLU A 225 12.49 4.06 -30.73
C GLU A 225 11.69 4.80 -29.64
N PRO A 226 11.92 4.50 -28.34
CA PRO A 226 11.14 5.05 -27.24
C PRO A 226 11.07 6.58 -27.16
N ASN A 227 12.08 7.28 -27.70
CA ASN A 227 12.26 8.73 -27.64
C ASN A 227 11.71 9.49 -28.85
N LYS A 228 11.21 8.81 -29.89
CA LYS A 228 10.59 9.48 -31.05
C LYS A 228 9.45 10.45 -30.68
N PRO A 229 8.62 10.19 -29.64
CA PRO A 229 7.59 11.14 -29.23
C PRO A 229 8.15 12.45 -28.68
N ASP A 230 9.39 12.48 -28.19
CA ASP A 230 9.98 13.64 -27.51
C ASP A 230 10.01 14.87 -28.42
N VAL A 231 10.19 14.70 -29.73
CA VAL A 231 10.14 15.83 -30.68
C VAL A 231 8.76 16.50 -30.66
N PHE A 232 7.69 15.72 -30.64
CA PHE A 232 6.32 16.22 -30.59
C PHE A 232 5.98 16.80 -29.22
N LEU A 233 6.38 16.12 -28.14
CA LEU A 233 6.19 16.61 -26.78
C LEU A 233 6.91 17.94 -26.57
N ASN A 234 8.14 18.09 -27.07
CA ASN A 234 8.88 19.35 -27.00
C ASN A 234 8.21 20.48 -27.80
N LEU A 235 7.52 20.18 -28.90
CA LEU A 235 6.75 21.19 -29.64
C LEU A 235 5.53 21.65 -28.84
N VAL A 236 4.82 20.71 -28.22
CA VAL A 236 3.68 21.00 -27.33
C VAL A 236 4.15 21.83 -26.14
N ASP A 237 5.23 21.41 -25.47
CA ASP A 237 5.76 22.08 -24.29
C ASP A 237 6.18 23.53 -24.57
N LYS A 238 6.64 23.82 -25.79
CA LYS A 238 7.06 25.15 -26.25
C LYS A 238 5.95 25.99 -26.85
N ASP A 239 4.73 25.45 -26.97
CA ASP A 239 3.60 26.25 -27.41
C ASP A 239 3.21 27.24 -26.31
N LYS A 240 2.89 28.46 -26.70
CA LYS A 240 2.74 29.59 -25.78
C LYS A 240 1.26 29.91 -25.60
N ILE A 241 0.81 29.90 -24.35
CA ILE A 241 -0.53 30.35 -23.99
C ILE A 241 -0.46 31.85 -23.65
N PRO A 242 -1.18 32.70 -24.40
CA PRO A 242 -1.20 34.12 -24.14
C PRO A 242 -1.73 34.49 -22.75
N LYS A 243 -1.23 35.61 -22.25
CA LYS A 243 -1.79 36.30 -21.08
C LYS A 243 -3.31 36.44 -21.18
N GLY A 244 -4.00 36.24 -20.06
CA GLY A 244 -5.44 36.42 -19.92
C GLY A 244 -6.26 35.15 -20.18
N ILE A 245 -5.70 34.12 -20.81
CA ILE A 245 -6.35 32.80 -20.90
C ILE A 245 -6.16 32.08 -19.57
N ALA A 246 -7.24 31.50 -19.03
CA ALA A 246 -7.23 30.76 -17.75
C ALA A 246 -6.51 31.52 -16.61
N TRP A 247 -6.73 32.85 -16.56
CA TRP A 247 -6.16 33.76 -15.54
C TRP A 247 -4.62 33.84 -15.51
N LEU A 248 -3.96 33.40 -16.58
CA LEU A 248 -2.52 33.58 -16.74
C LEU A 248 -2.17 35.07 -16.71
N GLN A 249 -1.28 35.43 -15.79
CA GLN A 249 -0.83 36.82 -15.61
C GLN A 249 0.16 37.23 -16.70
N ASP A 250 0.88 36.25 -17.24
CA ASP A 250 1.85 36.41 -18.30
C ASP A 250 1.69 35.28 -19.31
N ASP A 251 2.15 35.61 -20.49
CA ASP A 251 2.45 34.72 -21.60
C ASP A 251 3.31 33.51 -21.15
N THR A 252 2.75 32.30 -21.15
CA THR A 252 3.36 31.11 -20.50
C THR A 252 3.43 29.91 -21.44
N PHE A 253 4.53 29.17 -21.43
CA PHE A 253 4.66 27.93 -22.22
C PHE A 253 3.87 26.78 -21.60
N ILE A 254 3.20 25.94 -22.41
CA ILE A 254 2.39 24.81 -21.92
C ILE A 254 3.20 23.90 -20.98
N GLY A 255 4.46 23.60 -21.33
CA GLY A 255 5.33 22.72 -20.52
C GLY A 255 5.68 23.27 -19.14
N GLN A 256 5.41 24.56 -18.88
CA GLN A 256 5.61 25.20 -17.58
C GLN A 256 4.34 25.16 -16.70
N ILE A 257 3.20 24.76 -17.25
CA ILE A 257 1.91 24.72 -16.55
C ILE A 257 1.69 23.31 -15.98
N THR A 258 1.86 23.17 -14.67
CA THR A 258 1.73 21.86 -13.98
C THR A 258 0.37 21.65 -13.31
N ASN A 259 -0.43 22.71 -13.18
CA ASN A 259 -1.74 22.65 -12.55
C ASN A 259 -2.79 22.09 -13.51
N THR A 260 -3.35 20.92 -13.20
CA THR A 260 -4.35 20.24 -14.03
C THR A 260 -5.65 21.04 -14.21
N GLU A 261 -6.08 21.78 -13.20
CA GLU A 261 -7.28 22.62 -13.31
C GLU A 261 -7.04 23.77 -14.30
N GLN A 262 -5.87 24.41 -14.23
CA GLN A 262 -5.48 25.46 -15.16
C GLN A 262 -5.36 24.92 -16.59
N LEU A 263 -4.75 23.75 -16.80
CA LEU A 263 -4.70 23.08 -18.10
C LEU A 263 -6.11 22.78 -18.65
N ASN A 264 -7.05 22.35 -17.82
CA ASN A 264 -8.44 22.11 -18.22
C ASN A 264 -9.18 23.40 -18.62
N GLN A 265 -8.93 24.51 -17.92
CA GLN A 265 -9.49 25.81 -18.28
C GLN A 265 -8.95 26.29 -19.63
N ILE A 266 -7.64 26.12 -19.87
CA ILE A 266 -7.01 26.42 -21.16
C ILE A 266 -7.63 25.57 -22.28
N LEU A 267 -7.75 24.26 -22.07
CA LEU A 267 -8.40 23.36 -23.03
C LEU A 267 -9.84 23.80 -23.34
N SER A 268 -10.61 24.13 -22.31
CA SER A 268 -12.00 24.59 -22.46
C SER A 268 -12.10 25.88 -23.28
N TYR A 269 -11.18 26.83 -23.04
CA TYR A 269 -11.08 28.06 -23.83
C TYR A 269 -10.84 27.75 -25.32
N TYR A 270 -9.82 26.95 -25.64
CA TYR A 270 -9.49 26.66 -27.03
C TYR A 270 -10.54 25.82 -27.74
N VAL A 271 -11.19 24.88 -27.06
CA VAL A 271 -12.32 24.10 -27.63
C VAL A 271 -13.50 25.01 -27.97
N TYR A 272 -13.84 25.96 -27.08
CA TYR A 272 -14.89 26.94 -27.33
C TYR A 272 -14.56 27.82 -28.55
N HIS A 273 -13.34 28.37 -28.61
CA HIS A 273 -12.92 29.22 -29.71
C HIS A 273 -12.83 28.46 -31.05
N ALA A 274 -12.35 27.22 -31.06
CA ALA A 274 -12.35 26.38 -32.26
C ALA A 274 -13.78 26.14 -32.79
N SER A 275 -14.77 25.98 -31.90
CA SER A 275 -16.18 25.85 -32.28
C SER A 275 -16.73 27.13 -32.94
N LEU A 276 -16.37 28.29 -32.42
CA LEU A 276 -16.73 29.59 -33.01
C LEU A 276 -16.11 29.74 -34.41
N ASP A 277 -14.83 29.40 -34.56
CA ASP A 277 -14.13 29.48 -35.84
C ASP A 277 -14.74 28.53 -36.88
N TYR A 278 -15.07 27.30 -36.48
CA TYR A 278 -15.75 26.33 -37.35
C TYR A 278 -17.12 26.86 -37.81
N SER A 279 -17.90 27.43 -36.90
CA SER A 279 -19.20 28.05 -37.21
C SER A 279 -19.05 29.22 -38.19
N ALA A 280 -18.04 30.06 -37.99
CA ALA A 280 -17.73 31.17 -38.90
C ALA A 280 -17.32 30.68 -40.29
N LEU A 281 -16.50 29.62 -40.37
CA LEU A 281 -16.11 29.00 -41.64
C LEU A 281 -17.31 28.40 -42.39
N ARG A 282 -18.22 27.71 -41.70
CA ARG A 282 -19.47 27.22 -42.31
C ARG A 282 -20.31 28.35 -42.89
N LYS A 283 -20.53 29.43 -42.13
CA LYS A 283 -21.27 30.60 -42.61
C LYS A 283 -20.61 31.22 -43.85
N LYS A 284 -19.28 31.36 -43.86
CA LYS A 284 -18.54 31.86 -45.04
C LYS A 284 -18.72 30.94 -46.25
N LEU A 285 -18.70 29.62 -46.04
CA LEU A 285 -18.93 28.63 -47.09
C LEU A 285 -20.33 28.78 -47.71
N GLU A 286 -21.38 28.87 -46.88
CA GLU A 286 -22.77 29.04 -47.32
C GLU A 286 -22.97 30.34 -48.11
N ILE A 287 -22.41 31.46 -47.63
CA ILE A 287 -22.47 32.75 -48.34
C ILE A 287 -21.79 32.64 -49.71
N LYS A 288 -20.63 31.98 -49.79
CA LYS A 288 -19.88 31.80 -51.04
C LYS A 288 -20.65 30.90 -52.02
N GLN A 289 -21.30 29.86 -51.54
CA GLN A 289 -22.15 28.99 -52.36
C GLN A 289 -23.38 29.72 -52.90
N ARG A 290 -24.09 30.50 -52.07
CA ARG A 290 -25.25 31.32 -52.50
C ARG A 290 -24.87 32.34 -53.58
N LYS A 291 -23.73 33.02 -53.44
CA LYS A 291 -23.21 33.96 -54.46
C LYS A 291 -22.85 33.27 -55.77
N LYS A 292 -22.48 31.99 -55.75
CA LYS A 292 -22.16 31.20 -56.94
C LYS A 292 -23.42 30.78 -57.71
N ILE A 293 -24.53 30.57 -57.00
CA ILE A 293 -25.85 30.26 -57.57
C ILE A 293 -26.48 31.51 -58.21
N GLN A 294 -26.36 32.69 -57.59
CA GLN A 294 -26.88 33.95 -58.14
C GLN A 294 -26.13 34.49 -59.37
N LYS A 295 -24.96 33.92 -59.70
CA LYS A 295 -24.16 34.30 -60.89
C LYS A 295 -24.32 33.33 -62.06
N ARG A 296 -25.16 32.30 -61.92
CA ARG A 296 -25.58 31.40 -63.00
C ARG A 296 -27.00 31.77 -63.40
#